data_AF-A0A661MF87-F1
#
_entry.id   AF-A0A661MF87-F1
#
_cell.length_a   1.000
_cell.length_b   1.000
_cell.length_c   1.000
_cell.angle_alpha   90.00
_cell.angle_beta   90.00
_cell.angle_gamma   90.00
#
_symmetry.space_group_name_H-M   'P 1'
#
loop_
_entity.id
_entity.type
_entity.pdbx_description
1 polymer ?
#
loop_
_entity_poly.entity_id
_entity_poly.type
_entity_poly.pdbx_seq_one_letter_code
_entity_poly.pdbx_strand_id
1 'polypeptide(L)'
;MEKYYFVWCPKYRRIVLKGNRARYLAGVIYEVAERYDFEIVELAVMPDHVHMFVSASPEMAPARIIQIVKSITARKMFTRFPGIKKMLWGGALWVRGYFVMSSGTGTTDEMIRQYIKEQRAPSQANDQPNLFGGSLLSAIMPVQKRISGVSRGTGCSRCGLF
;
A
#
# COMPACT_ATOMS: atom_id res chain seq x y z
N MET A 1 11.35 -6.30 16.62
CA MET A 1 10.55 -5.49 15.67
C MET A 1 10.02 -6.42 14.59
N GLU A 2 8.77 -6.23 14.18
CA GLU A 2 8.17 -6.98 13.07
C GLU A 2 8.33 -6.17 11.78
N LYS A 3 8.39 -6.84 10.62
CA LYS A 3 8.43 -6.16 9.33
C LYS A 3 7.20 -6.49 8.50
N TYR A 4 6.72 -5.47 7.81
CA TYR A 4 5.52 -5.55 7.00
C TYR A 4 5.78 -4.96 5.62
N TYR A 5 5.29 -5.65 4.62
CA TYR A 5 5.30 -5.22 3.24
C TYR A 5 3.89 -4.81 2.82
N PHE A 6 3.75 -3.55 2.41
CA PHE A 6 2.50 -2.95 1.98
C PHE A 6 2.52 -2.63 0.49
N VAL A 7 1.38 -2.86 -0.17
CA VAL A 7 1.12 -2.35 -1.52
C VAL A 7 -0.24 -1.69 -1.59
N TRP A 8 -0.32 -0.48 -2.14
CA TRP A 8 -1.60 0.18 -2.39
C TRP A 8 -1.56 1.06 -3.63
N CYS A 9 -2.74 1.38 -4.17
CA CYS A 9 -2.88 2.10 -5.44
C CYS A 9 -3.69 3.40 -5.27
N PRO A 10 -3.44 4.43 -6.10
CA PRO A 10 -4.36 5.54 -6.28
C PRO A 10 -5.74 5.05 -6.75
N LYS A 11 -6.77 5.83 -6.45
CA LYS A 11 -8.14 5.54 -6.85
C LYS A 11 -8.22 5.39 -8.38
N TYR A 12 -8.93 4.36 -8.84
CA TYR A 12 -9.03 3.97 -10.25
C TYR A 12 -7.69 3.63 -10.93
N ARG A 13 -6.63 3.35 -10.14
CA ARG A 13 -5.28 3.03 -10.63
C ARG A 13 -4.75 4.07 -11.64
N ARG A 14 -5.14 5.34 -11.45
CA ARG A 14 -4.72 6.45 -12.31
C ARG A 14 -3.24 6.71 -12.14
N ILE A 15 -2.58 7.06 -13.24
CA ILE A 15 -1.16 7.38 -13.29
C ILE A 15 -0.91 8.80 -12.76
N VAL A 16 -0.98 8.97 -11.44
CA VAL A 16 -0.87 10.27 -10.76
C VAL A 16 0.46 10.47 -10.03
N LEU A 17 1.24 9.40 -9.84
CA LEU A 17 2.47 9.43 -9.05
C LEU A 17 3.69 9.54 -9.96
N LYS A 18 3.80 10.63 -10.73
CA LYS A 18 4.92 10.86 -11.65
C LYS A 18 5.74 12.10 -11.28
N GLY A 19 7.04 12.05 -11.55
CA GLY A 19 7.96 13.19 -11.44
C GLY A 19 7.96 13.80 -10.04
N ASN A 20 7.72 15.11 -9.96
CA ASN A 20 7.70 15.86 -8.70
C ASN A 20 6.68 15.32 -7.68
N ARG A 21 5.56 14.74 -8.15
CA ARG A 21 4.53 14.16 -7.27
C ARG A 21 5.03 12.91 -6.55
N ALA A 22 5.77 12.05 -7.25
CA ALA A 22 6.36 10.85 -6.68
C ALA A 22 7.44 11.19 -5.65
N ARG A 23 8.35 12.12 -6.00
CA ARG A 23 9.40 12.60 -5.09
C ARG A 23 8.82 13.23 -3.82
N TYR A 24 7.81 14.08 -3.96
CA TYR A 24 7.13 14.68 -2.82
C TYR A 24 6.41 13.63 -1.95
N LEU A 25 5.70 12.67 -2.57
CA LEU A 25 5.04 11.60 -1.84
C LEU A 25 6.05 10.78 -1.02
N ALA A 26 7.18 10.40 -1.61
CA ALA A 26 8.23 9.66 -0.91
C ALA A 26 8.74 10.44 0.32
N GLY A 27 9.04 11.73 0.17
CA GLY A 27 9.46 12.58 1.29
C GLY A 27 8.41 12.65 2.41
N VAL A 28 7.12 12.75 2.07
CA VAL A 28 6.04 12.71 3.08
C VAL A 28 5.96 11.37 3.79
N ILE A 29 6.19 10.25 3.08
CA ILE A 29 6.18 8.91 3.69
C ILE A 29 7.32 8.79 4.72
N TYR A 30 8.53 9.27 4.40
CA TYR A 30 9.64 9.32 5.35
C TYR A 30 9.35 10.22 6.57
N GLU A 31 8.74 11.39 6.39
CA GLU A 31 8.33 12.26 7.51
C GLU A 31 7.29 11.58 8.42
N VAL A 32 6.36 10.82 7.84
CA VAL A 32 5.37 10.07 8.61
C VAL A 32 6.03 8.94 9.38
N ALA A 33 6.98 8.24 8.78
CA ALA A 33 7.74 7.17 9.44
C ALA A 33 8.48 7.68 10.68
N GLU A 34 9.20 8.79 10.53
CA GLU A 34 9.89 9.45 11.64
C GLU A 34 8.92 9.92 12.75
N ARG A 35 7.78 10.51 12.38
CA ARG A 35 6.80 11.02 13.35
C ARG A 35 6.12 9.92 14.17
N TYR A 36 5.88 8.76 13.57
CA TYR A 36 5.09 7.68 14.16
C TYR A 36 5.93 6.49 14.61
N ASP A 37 7.26 6.63 14.65
CA ASP A 37 8.21 5.65 15.18
C ASP A 37 8.15 4.28 14.48
N PHE A 38 8.18 4.30 13.15
CA PHE A 38 8.44 3.10 12.35
C PHE A 38 9.53 3.38 11.31
N GLU A 39 10.32 2.36 10.99
CA GLU A 39 11.43 2.47 10.06
C GLU A 39 11.01 2.04 8.65
N ILE A 40 11.40 2.79 7.62
CA ILE A 40 11.24 2.38 6.23
C ILE A 40 12.49 1.64 5.79
N VAL A 41 12.34 0.34 5.56
CA VAL A 41 13.42 -0.52 5.06
C VAL A 41 13.62 -0.33 3.56
N GLU A 42 12.53 -0.22 2.79
CA GLU A 42 12.58 0.04 1.35
C GLU A 42 11.26 0.66 0.87
N LEU A 43 11.34 1.58 -0.09
CA LEU A 43 10.19 2.30 -0.64
C LEU A 43 10.34 2.48 -2.16
N ALA A 44 9.35 2.01 -2.91
CA ALA A 44 9.22 2.30 -4.34
C ALA A 44 7.86 2.95 -4.63
N VAL A 45 7.91 4.11 -5.28
CA VAL A 45 6.72 4.84 -5.73
C VAL A 45 6.60 4.66 -7.24
N MET A 46 5.67 3.80 -7.65
CA MET A 46 5.33 3.55 -9.05
C MET A 46 4.28 4.54 -9.53
N PRO A 47 4.16 4.77 -10.85
CA PRO A 47 3.20 5.76 -11.38
C PRO A 47 1.74 5.53 -10.97
N ASP A 48 1.35 4.27 -10.75
CA ASP A 48 0.00 3.80 -10.46
C ASP A 48 -0.13 3.00 -9.14
N HIS A 49 0.94 2.82 -8.36
CA HIS A 49 0.92 2.14 -7.05
C HIS A 49 2.17 2.44 -6.21
N VAL A 50 2.17 2.04 -4.94
CA VAL A 50 3.28 2.24 -4.01
C VAL A 50 3.59 0.94 -3.30
N HIS A 51 4.89 0.64 -3.18
CA HIS A 51 5.46 -0.46 -2.41
C HIS A 51 6.19 0.11 -1.21
N MET A 52 5.86 -0.35 -0.01
CA MET A 52 6.48 0.13 1.22
C MET A 52 6.81 -1.07 2.11
N PHE A 53 8.08 -1.27 2.42
CA PHE A 53 8.55 -2.26 3.36
C PHE A 53 9.03 -1.56 4.62
N VAL A 54 8.42 -1.88 5.76
CA VAL A 54 8.64 -1.19 7.04
C VAL A 54 9.02 -2.15 8.15
N SER A 55 9.78 -1.67 9.12
CA SER A 55 9.95 -2.31 10.42
C SER A 55 9.22 -1.48 11.48
N ALA A 56 8.37 -2.13 12.28
CA ALA A 56 7.57 -1.47 13.31
C ALA A 56 7.57 -2.27 14.62
N SER A 57 7.19 -1.60 15.70
CA SER A 57 6.90 -2.26 16.97
C SER A 57 5.68 -3.20 16.82
N PRO A 58 5.70 -4.41 17.43
CA PRO A 58 4.56 -5.34 17.40
C PRO A 58 3.26 -4.76 17.98
N GLU A 59 3.36 -3.76 18.86
CA GLU A 59 2.19 -3.05 19.40
C GLU A 59 1.43 -2.24 18.34
N MET A 60 2.12 -1.91 17.23
CA MET A 60 1.55 -1.13 16.16
C MET A 60 0.93 -2.03 15.10
N ALA A 61 -0.40 -2.16 15.14
CA ALA A 61 -1.14 -2.95 14.17
C ALA A 61 -0.84 -2.50 12.71
N PRO A 62 -0.61 -3.42 11.76
CA PRO A 62 -0.33 -3.08 10.35
C PRO A 62 -1.41 -2.20 9.71
N ALA A 63 -2.67 -2.43 10.09
CA ALA A 63 -3.80 -1.62 9.64
C ALA A 63 -3.69 -0.15 10.09
N ARG A 64 -3.15 0.10 11.29
CA ARG A 64 -2.96 1.45 11.83
C ARG A 64 -1.87 2.19 11.04
N ILE A 65 -0.75 1.54 10.76
CA ILE A 65 0.36 2.10 9.97
C ILE A 65 -0.16 2.60 8.62
N ILE A 66 -0.80 1.72 7.85
CA ILE A 66 -1.24 2.06 6.50
C ILE A 66 -2.37 3.09 6.49
N GLN A 67 -3.25 3.12 7.51
CA GLN A 67 -4.27 4.15 7.66
C GLN A 67 -3.65 5.54 7.87
N ILE A 68 -2.66 5.64 8.76
CA ILE A 68 -1.94 6.89 9.03
C ILE A 68 -1.24 7.37 7.76
N VAL A 69 -0.47 6.49 7.11
CA VAL A 69 0.26 6.81 5.88
C VAL A 69 -0.71 7.27 4.79
N LYS A 70 -1.77 6.52 4.49
CA LYS A 70 -2.74 6.87 3.43
C LYS A 70 -3.48 8.17 3.73
N SER A 71 -3.87 8.40 4.99
CA SER A 71 -4.59 9.61 5.39
C SER A 71 -3.74 10.87 5.23
N ILE A 72 -2.54 10.87 5.81
CA ILE A 72 -1.64 12.03 5.77
C ILE A 72 -1.16 12.31 4.35
N THR A 73 -0.74 11.28 3.63
CA THR A 73 -0.28 11.43 2.24
C THR A 73 -1.40 11.97 1.35
N ALA A 74 -2.64 11.49 1.47
CA ALA A 74 -3.76 12.02 0.71
C ALA A 74 -3.98 13.51 0.96
N ARG A 75 -4.02 13.93 2.23
CA ARG A 75 -4.20 15.34 2.60
C ARG A 75 -3.07 16.21 2.06
N LYS A 76 -1.81 15.82 2.29
CA LYS A 76 -0.63 16.58 1.83
C LYS A 76 -0.53 16.65 0.31
N MET A 77 -0.83 15.57 -0.39
CA MET A 77 -0.82 15.53 -1.86
C MET A 77 -1.91 16.42 -2.46
N PHE A 78 -3.13 16.41 -1.94
CA PHE A 78 -4.18 17.31 -2.41
C PHE A 78 -3.91 18.77 -2.11
N THR A 79 -3.23 19.07 -1.00
CA THR A 79 -2.82 20.43 -0.64
C THR A 79 -1.72 20.94 -1.58
N ARG A 80 -0.69 20.14 -1.81
CA ARG A 80 0.46 20.52 -2.65
C ARG A 80 0.14 20.51 -4.14
N PHE A 81 -0.70 19.59 -4.60
CA PHE A 81 -1.03 19.39 -6.00
C PHE A 81 -2.57 19.39 -6.19
N PRO A 82 -3.22 20.56 -6.15
CA PRO A 82 -4.67 20.67 -6.25
C PRO A 82 -5.21 20.10 -7.58
N GLY A 83 -4.40 20.09 -8.65
CA GLY A 83 -4.74 19.45 -9.92
C GLY A 83 -5.07 17.96 -9.81
N ILE A 84 -4.62 17.26 -8.77
CA ILE A 84 -4.97 15.85 -8.55
C ILE A 84 -6.48 15.67 -8.30
N LYS A 85 -7.14 16.63 -7.64
CA LYS A 85 -8.59 16.57 -7.40
C LYS A 85 -9.39 16.54 -8.69
N LYS A 86 -8.92 17.23 -9.74
CA LYS A 86 -9.56 17.23 -11.06
C LYS A 86 -9.48 15.86 -11.75
N MET A 87 -8.38 15.12 -11.55
CA MET A 87 -8.20 13.79 -12.11
C MET A 87 -8.94 12.70 -11.34
N LEU A 88 -9.14 12.90 -10.03
CA LEU A 88 -9.79 11.96 -9.11
C LEU A 88 -11.13 12.51 -8.64
N TRP A 89 -12.11 12.50 -9.54
CA TRP A 89 -13.49 12.84 -9.22
C TRP A 89 -14.00 11.94 -8.07
N GLY A 90 -14.40 12.56 -6.97
CA GLY A 90 -14.76 11.86 -5.73
C GLY A 90 -13.76 11.99 -4.58
N GLY A 91 -12.77 12.89 -4.69
CA GLY A 91 -12.07 13.48 -3.52
C GLY A 91 -11.16 12.55 -2.71
N ALA A 92 -10.95 11.31 -3.15
CA ALA A 92 -10.10 10.33 -2.47
C ALA A 92 -8.90 9.98 -3.35
N LEU A 93 -7.69 10.09 -2.79
CA LEU A 93 -6.45 9.78 -3.50
C LEU A 93 -6.26 8.28 -3.69
N TRP A 94 -6.54 7.49 -2.64
CA TRP A 94 -6.23 6.07 -2.58
C TRP A 94 -7.48 5.19 -2.71
N VAL A 95 -7.31 3.96 -3.16
CA VAL A 95 -8.36 2.92 -3.01
C VAL A 95 -8.55 2.57 -1.53
N ARG A 96 -9.72 2.04 -1.15
CA ARG A 96 -9.98 1.65 0.25
C ARG A 96 -9.05 0.53 0.72
N GLY A 97 -8.90 -0.51 -0.10
CA GLY A 97 -8.05 -1.66 0.19
C GLY A 97 -6.54 -1.36 0.16
N TYR A 98 -5.78 -2.35 0.60
CA TYR A 98 -4.33 -2.43 0.51
C TYR A 98 -3.94 -3.90 0.64
N PHE A 99 -2.78 -4.26 0.13
CA PHE A 99 -2.14 -5.54 0.41
C PHE A 99 -1.17 -5.36 1.57
N VAL A 100 -1.09 -6.37 2.45
CA VAL A 100 -0.13 -6.45 3.54
C VAL A 100 0.38 -7.87 3.68
N MET A 101 1.65 -8.00 3.97
CA MET A 101 2.31 -9.27 4.27
C MET A 101 3.36 -9.07 5.34
N SER A 102 3.44 -9.95 6.33
CA SER A 102 4.53 -9.97 7.30
C SER A 102 5.77 -10.69 6.73
N SER A 103 6.96 -10.22 7.07
CA SER A 103 8.18 -11.01 6.86
C SER A 103 8.17 -12.21 7.83
N GLY A 104 8.22 -13.43 7.31
CA GLY A 104 8.18 -14.66 8.10
C GLY A 104 9.10 -15.73 7.54
N THR A 105 9.06 -16.93 8.12
CA THR A 105 10.03 -18.03 7.87
C THR A 105 10.16 -18.49 6.40
N GLY A 106 9.21 -18.14 5.53
CA GLY A 106 9.21 -18.50 4.10
C GLY A 106 9.50 -17.35 3.13
N THR A 107 9.65 -16.11 3.60
CA THR A 107 9.98 -14.95 2.75
C THR A 107 11.01 -14.10 3.46
N THR A 108 12.25 -14.16 2.99
CA THR A 108 13.34 -13.38 3.57
C THR A 108 13.21 -11.91 3.23
N ASP A 109 13.66 -11.07 4.16
CA ASP A 109 13.65 -9.61 4.02
C ASP A 109 14.44 -9.17 2.78
N GLU A 110 15.50 -9.92 2.45
CA GLU A 110 16.33 -9.72 1.27
C GLU A 110 15.54 -9.87 -0.02
N MET A 111 14.66 -10.89 -0.11
CA MET A 111 13.83 -11.12 -1.29
C MET A 111 12.84 -9.97 -1.49
N ILE A 112 12.19 -9.51 -0.43
CA ILE A 112 11.25 -8.38 -0.50
C ILE A 112 11.98 -7.10 -0.91
N ARG A 113 13.14 -6.83 -0.29
CA ARG A 113 13.94 -5.65 -0.59
C ARG A 113 14.41 -5.66 -2.05
N GLN A 114 14.90 -6.80 -2.52
CA GLN A 114 15.34 -6.98 -3.90
C GLN A 114 14.19 -6.76 -4.89
N TYR A 115 13.03 -7.36 -4.63
CA TYR A 115 11.84 -7.17 -5.45
C TYR A 115 11.45 -5.69 -5.57
N ILE A 116 11.42 -4.96 -4.46
CA ILE A 116 11.05 -3.53 -4.48
C ILE A 116 12.09 -2.69 -5.24
N LYS A 117 13.39 -3.04 -5.13
CA LYS A 117 14.46 -2.39 -5.90
C LYS A 117 14.30 -2.61 -7.40
N GLU A 118 13.94 -3.82 -7.80
CA GLU A 118 13.66 -4.14 -9.21
C GLU A 118 12.48 -3.34 -9.76
N GLN A 119 11.43 -3.13 -8.96
CA GLN A 119 10.30 -2.28 -9.38
C GLN A 119 10.73 -0.83 -9.63
N ARG A 120 11.78 -0.35 -8.95
CA ARG A 120 12.30 1.02 -9.12
C ARG A 120 13.08 1.19 -10.42
N ALA A 121 13.63 0.11 -10.98
CA ALA A 121 14.38 0.16 -12.22
C ALA A 121 13.43 0.38 -13.41
N PRO A 122 13.71 1.33 -14.33
CA PRO A 122 12.98 1.41 -15.58
C PRO A 122 13.30 0.15 -16.38
N SER A 123 12.37 -0.79 -16.46
CA SER A 123 12.51 -1.90 -17.38
C SER A 123 12.61 -1.34 -18.80
N GLN A 124 13.69 -1.71 -19.49
CA GLN A 124 13.64 -1.82 -20.94
C GLN A 124 12.36 -2.62 -21.25
N ALA A 125 11.50 -2.05 -22.09
CA ALA A 125 10.28 -2.70 -22.52
C ALA A 125 10.61 -4.14 -22.93
N ASN A 126 9.86 -5.11 -22.41
CA ASN A 126 9.40 -6.30 -23.15
C ASN A 126 8.48 -7.12 -22.24
N ASP A 127 7.30 -7.38 -22.80
CA ASP A 127 6.43 -8.53 -22.62
C ASP A 127 6.26 -9.05 -21.20
N GLN A 128 5.08 -8.83 -20.61
CA GLN A 128 4.58 -9.72 -19.58
C GLN A 128 4.36 -11.11 -20.20
N PRO A 129 5.07 -12.18 -19.77
CA PRO A 129 4.41 -13.46 -19.66
C PRO A 129 3.75 -13.48 -18.27
N ASN A 130 2.43 -13.37 -18.27
CA ASN A 130 1.54 -13.87 -17.23
C ASN A 130 2.00 -13.66 -15.77
N LEU A 131 1.31 -12.71 -15.11
CA LEU A 131 1.17 -12.56 -13.66
C LEU A 131 0.79 -13.86 -12.88
N PHE A 132 0.63 -14.99 -13.56
CA PHE A 132 0.30 -16.32 -13.04
C PHE A 132 1.43 -17.36 -13.19
N GLY A 133 2.59 -17.02 -13.78
CA GLY A 133 3.69 -17.96 -13.96
C GLY A 133 5.03 -17.34 -13.62
N GLY A 134 5.64 -17.75 -12.50
CA GLY A 134 7.07 -17.51 -12.26
C GLY A 134 7.49 -17.18 -10.84
N SER A 135 7.56 -18.21 -9.99
CA SER A 135 8.53 -18.44 -8.89
C SER A 135 8.62 -17.48 -7.68
N LEU A 136 8.63 -16.16 -7.81
CA LEU A 136 8.94 -15.28 -6.66
C LEU A 136 7.70 -14.86 -5.88
N LEU A 137 6.60 -14.49 -6.56
CA LEU A 137 5.35 -14.14 -5.88
C LEU A 137 4.57 -15.37 -5.38
N SER A 138 4.75 -16.56 -5.97
CA SER A 138 4.11 -17.79 -5.50
C SER A 138 4.63 -18.27 -4.15
N ALA A 139 5.88 -17.96 -3.82
CA ALA A 139 6.47 -18.22 -2.50
C ALA A 139 6.01 -17.19 -1.44
N ILE A 140 5.65 -15.98 -1.90
CA ILE A 140 5.36 -14.80 -1.08
C ILE A 140 3.84 -14.64 -0.83
N MET A 141 2.99 -15.11 -1.74
CA MET A 141 1.53 -15.02 -1.63
C MET A 141 0.87 -16.41 -1.77
N PRO A 142 0.61 -17.13 -0.67
CA PRO A 142 -0.29 -18.27 -0.73
C PRO A 142 -1.72 -17.73 -0.87
N VAL A 143 -2.30 -17.88 -2.07
CA VAL A 143 -3.74 -17.88 -2.36
C VAL A 143 -4.50 -16.68 -1.77
N GLN A 144 -4.80 -15.70 -2.63
CA GLN A 144 -5.90 -14.76 -2.39
C GLN A 144 -7.21 -15.54 -2.26
N LYS A 145 -7.61 -15.89 -1.03
CA LYS A 145 -9.03 -16.04 -0.72
C LYS A 145 -9.65 -14.67 -0.93
N ARG A 146 -10.41 -14.55 -2.01
CA ARG A 146 -11.44 -13.54 -2.24
C ARG A 146 -12.10 -13.23 -0.89
N ILE A 147 -11.80 -12.08 -0.31
CA ILE A 147 -12.60 -11.56 0.82
C ILE A 147 -13.90 -11.03 0.20
N SER A 148 -14.73 -11.98 -0.22
CA SER A 148 -16.17 -11.78 -0.31
C SER A 148 -16.69 -11.63 1.12
N GLY A 149 -17.32 -10.50 1.40
CA GLY A 149 -18.24 -10.36 2.52
C GLY A 149 -17.59 -10.27 3.89
N VAL A 150 -17.54 -9.04 4.44
CA VAL A 150 -18.03 -8.89 5.81
C VAL A 150 -19.50 -9.24 5.75
N SER A 151 -19.83 -10.46 6.16
CA SER A 151 -21.18 -10.92 6.39
C SER A 151 -21.82 -10.00 7.43
N ARG A 152 -22.82 -9.23 7.00
CA ARG A 152 -23.89 -8.85 7.91
C ARG A 152 -24.61 -10.15 8.27
N GLY A 153 -24.32 -10.67 9.46
CA GLY A 153 -25.22 -11.63 10.09
C GLY A 153 -26.55 -10.94 10.34
N THR A 154 -27.54 -11.30 9.50
CA THR A 154 -28.96 -11.36 9.84
C THR A 154 -29.10 -11.88 11.28
N GLY A 155 -29.68 -11.19 12.25
CA GLY A 155 -31.02 -10.62 12.28
C GLY A 155 -31.83 -11.45 13.29
N CYS A 156 -32.26 -10.86 14.41
CA CYS A 156 -33.42 -11.36 15.15
C CYS A 156 -33.95 -10.33 16.15
N SER A 157 -35.08 -9.73 15.74
CA SER A 157 -36.27 -9.32 16.50
C SER A 157 -36.16 -8.60 17.86
N ARG A 158 -36.91 -7.48 17.88
CA ARG A 158 -37.85 -7.01 18.91
C ARG A 158 -37.32 -6.10 20.04
N CYS A 159 -38.17 -5.10 20.31
CA CYS A 159 -38.22 -4.18 21.46
C CYS A 159 -37.15 -3.07 21.43
N GLY A 160 -37.45 -1.78 21.58
CA GLY A 160 -38.67 -1.08 21.97
C GLY A 160 -38.23 0.22 22.68
N LEU A 161 -38.90 1.33 22.38
CA LEU A 161 -39.02 2.57 23.16
C LEU A 161 -37.76 3.10 23.91
N PHE A 162 -37.19 4.19 23.41
CA PHE A 162 -37.22 5.56 23.97
C PHE A 162 -36.10 6.39 23.34
#